data_AF-A0A9D6XU94-F1
#
_entry.id   AF-A0A9D6XU94-F1
#
_cell.length_a   1.000
_cell.length_b   1.000
_cell.length_c   1.000
_cell.angle_alpha   90.00
_cell.angle_beta   90.00
_cell.angle_gamma   90.00
#
_symmetry.space_group_name_H-M   'P 1'
#
loop_
_entity.id
_entity.type
_entity.pdbx_description
1 polymer ?
#
loop_
_entity_poly.entity_id
_entity_poly.type
_entity_poly.pdbx_seq_one_letter_code
_entity_poly.pdbx_strand_id
1 'polypeptide(L)'
;MNDEAARAITTVTNTPGIVYPMAAADLPKRLKPMAGVASYYVTGYASLEALSNGLTVGGEMLVARVESGTTKNYQFVFAVASDSNAYFAGPYKRFAHHYVGSGENVPVNSLFGHTPFSVRTGS
;
A
#
# COMPACT_ATOMS: atom_id res chain seq x y z
N MET A 1 11.37 13.95 -5.07
CA MET A 1 10.00 14.51 -4.98
C MET A 1 8.98 13.45 -5.37
N ASN A 2 8.21 13.02 -4.36
CA ASN A 2 7.10 12.05 -4.43
C ASN A 2 5.73 12.77 -4.29
N ASP A 3 5.71 14.10 -4.36
CA ASP A 3 4.64 14.99 -3.89
C ASP A 3 3.28 14.73 -4.56
N GLU A 4 3.25 14.45 -5.86
CA GLU A 4 1.99 14.18 -6.58
C GLU A 4 1.35 12.86 -6.15
N ALA A 5 2.16 11.80 -6.02
CA ALA A 5 1.69 10.50 -5.55
C ALA A 5 1.25 10.58 -4.08
N ALA A 6 2.01 11.31 -3.25
CA ALA A 6 1.63 11.57 -1.86
C ALA A 6 0.26 12.26 -1.76
N ARG A 7 0.05 13.33 -2.54
CA ARG A 7 -1.23 14.04 -2.61
C ARG A 7 -2.37 13.17 -3.10
N ALA A 8 -2.14 12.36 -4.14
CA ALA A 8 -3.15 11.46 -4.68
C ALA A 8 -3.62 10.45 -3.63
N ILE A 9 -2.67 9.82 -2.92
CA ILE A 9 -2.97 8.86 -1.84
C ILE A 9 -3.76 9.54 -0.72
N THR A 10 -3.27 10.67 -0.20
CA THR A 10 -3.94 11.37 0.91
C THR A 10 -5.32 11.92 0.53
N THR A 11 -5.55 12.24 -0.75
CA THR A 11 -6.85 12.72 -1.23
C THR A 11 -7.91 11.63 -1.20
N VAL A 12 -7.52 10.37 -1.45
CA VAL A 12 -8.49 9.27 -1.51
C VAL A 12 -8.68 8.56 -0.18
N THR A 13 -7.68 8.53 0.71
CA THR A 13 -7.75 7.79 1.98
C THR A 13 -8.46 8.54 3.12
N ASN A 14 -9.44 9.40 2.79
CA ASN A 14 -10.22 10.15 3.78
C ASN A 14 -11.23 9.28 4.54
N THR A 15 -11.60 8.11 3.99
CA THR A 15 -12.45 7.13 4.66
C THR A 15 -11.62 5.91 5.06
N PRO A 16 -11.36 5.69 6.35
CA PRO A 16 -10.60 4.53 6.82
C PRO A 16 -11.19 3.19 6.39
N GLY A 17 -10.32 2.21 6.09
CA GLY A 17 -10.70 0.83 5.77
C GLY A 17 -11.33 0.62 4.39
N ILE A 18 -11.58 1.69 3.64
CA ILE A 18 -11.97 1.58 2.22
C ILE A 18 -10.71 1.38 1.38
N VAL A 19 -10.78 0.43 0.46
CA VAL A 19 -9.70 0.16 -0.50
C VAL A 19 -10.00 0.90 -1.79
N TYR A 20 -9.06 1.75 -2.20
CA TYR A 20 -9.16 2.57 -3.40
C TYR A 20 -8.21 2.02 -4.47
N PRO A 21 -8.72 1.64 -5.66
CA PRO A 21 -7.85 1.40 -6.82
C PRO A 21 -7.26 2.73 -7.28
N MET A 22 -6.02 2.73 -7.75
CA MET A 22 -5.51 3.93 -8.38
C MET A 22 -4.65 3.70 -9.62
N ALA A 23 -4.46 4.77 -10.40
CA ALA A 23 -3.99 4.70 -11.77
C ALA A 23 -2.47 4.54 -11.81
N ALA A 24 -1.92 3.58 -12.56
CA ALA A 24 -0.48 3.25 -12.61
C ALA A 24 0.46 4.47 -12.71
N ALA A 25 0.00 5.56 -13.34
CA ALA A 25 0.70 6.83 -13.44
C ALA A 25 1.05 7.48 -12.07
N ASP A 26 0.16 7.35 -11.08
CA ASP A 26 0.32 7.91 -9.73
C ASP A 26 1.10 6.99 -8.78
N LEU A 27 1.63 5.87 -9.29
CA LEU A 27 2.53 5.03 -8.51
C LEU A 27 3.74 5.87 -8.04
N PRO A 28 4.10 5.83 -6.74
CA PRO A 28 5.22 6.60 -6.22
C PRO A 28 6.51 6.37 -7.02
N LYS A 29 7.28 7.42 -7.30
CA LYS A 29 8.47 7.34 -8.18
C LYS A 29 9.47 6.27 -7.73
N ARG A 30 9.60 6.06 -6.42
CA ARG A 30 10.45 5.01 -5.84
C ARG A 30 10.02 3.58 -6.19
N LEU A 31 8.76 3.40 -6.59
CA LEU A 31 8.18 2.10 -6.95
C LEU A 31 7.97 1.94 -8.45
N LYS A 32 8.10 3.02 -9.24
CA LYS A 32 8.07 2.99 -10.72
C LYS A 32 9.09 2.01 -11.36
N PRO A 33 10.27 1.73 -10.78
CA PRO A 33 11.16 0.69 -11.31
C PRO A 33 10.61 -0.74 -11.23
N MET A 34 9.49 -0.97 -10.52
CA MET A 34 8.85 -2.28 -10.50
C MET A 34 8.20 -2.57 -11.85
N ALA A 35 8.86 -3.40 -12.67
CA ALA A 35 8.28 -3.85 -13.94
C ALA A 35 7.05 -4.73 -13.71
N GLY A 36 6.11 -4.69 -14.64
CA GLY A 36 4.93 -5.56 -14.66
C GLY A 36 3.84 -5.20 -13.65
N VAL A 37 3.85 -4.00 -13.06
CA VAL A 37 2.75 -3.52 -12.20
C VAL A 37 1.45 -3.50 -13.01
N ALA A 38 0.48 -4.31 -12.58
CA ALA A 38 -0.82 -4.44 -13.23
C ALA A 38 -1.88 -3.63 -12.49
N SER A 39 -1.79 -3.54 -11.17
CA SER A 39 -2.68 -2.73 -10.36
C SER A 39 -2.00 -2.30 -9.06
N TYR A 40 -2.49 -1.21 -8.49
CA TYR A 40 -2.18 -0.87 -7.12
C TYR A 40 -3.39 -0.25 -6.43
N TYR A 41 -3.40 -0.41 -5.11
CA TYR A 41 -4.52 -0.04 -4.26
C TYR A 41 -3.98 0.60 -2.99
N VAL A 42 -4.79 1.44 -2.36
CA VAL A 42 -4.46 2.06 -1.07
C VAL A 42 -5.62 1.98 -0.12
N THR A 43 -5.32 1.96 1.18
CA THR A 43 -6.33 2.11 2.23
C THR A 43 -5.76 2.93 3.38
N GLY A 44 -6.60 3.78 3.98
CA GLY A 44 -6.25 4.58 5.15
C GLY A 44 -6.55 3.84 6.46
N TYR A 45 -5.72 4.06 7.48
CA TYR A 45 -6.01 3.59 8.83
C TYR A 45 -7.04 4.47 9.54
N ALA A 46 -7.81 3.86 10.45
CA ALA A 46 -8.76 4.58 11.30
C ALA A 46 -8.05 5.35 12.42
N SER A 47 -6.89 4.85 12.84
CA SER A 47 -6.04 5.48 13.86
C SER A 47 -4.65 5.68 13.26
N LEU A 48 -4.21 6.94 13.25
CA LEU A 48 -2.89 7.29 12.78
C LEU A 48 -1.86 7.02 13.88
N GLU A 49 -0.73 6.42 13.54
CA GLU A 49 0.37 6.18 14.47
C GLU A 49 1.49 7.18 14.24
N ALA A 50 1.74 8.05 15.24
CA ALA A 50 2.87 8.95 15.23
C ALA A 50 4.14 8.22 15.69
N LEU A 51 5.20 8.33 14.90
CA LEU A 51 6.51 7.75 15.17
C LEU A 51 7.44 8.78 15.83
N SER A 52 8.41 8.31 16.61
CA SER A 52 9.38 9.19 17.31
C SER A 52 10.27 10.02 16.38
N ASN A 53 10.31 9.69 15.09
CA ASN A 53 11.05 10.42 14.06
C ASN A 53 10.21 11.49 13.34
N GLY A 54 9.01 11.82 13.84
CA GLY A 54 8.15 12.87 13.28
C GLY A 54 7.33 12.45 12.06
N LEU A 55 7.30 11.15 11.75
CA LEU A 55 6.42 10.59 10.73
C LEU A 55 5.08 10.18 11.34
N THR A 56 4.00 10.33 10.59
CA THR A 56 2.67 9.83 10.93
C THR A 56 2.26 8.78 9.92
N VAL A 57 2.06 7.54 10.37
CA VAL A 57 1.62 6.43 9.53
C VAL A 57 0.15 6.63 9.15
N GLY A 58 -0.11 6.64 7.84
CA GLY A 58 -1.42 6.96 7.26
C GLY A 58 -2.22 5.75 6.78
N GLY A 59 -1.53 4.66 6.43
CA GLY A 59 -2.20 3.47 5.92
C GLY A 59 -1.29 2.54 5.13
N GLU A 60 -1.92 1.72 4.30
CA GLU A 60 -1.28 0.69 3.50
C GLU A 60 -1.48 0.92 2.01
N MET A 61 -0.52 0.41 1.25
CA MET A 61 -0.58 0.35 -0.20
C MET A 61 -0.22 -1.06 -0.65
N LEU A 62 -1.00 -1.58 -1.58
CA LEU A 62 -0.78 -2.84 -2.24
C LEU A 62 -0.34 -2.59 -3.68
N VAL A 63 0.75 -3.22 -4.12
CA VAL A 63 1.18 -3.22 -5.52
C VAL A 63 1.13 -4.66 -6.03
N ALA A 64 0.30 -4.91 -7.03
CA ALA A 64 0.21 -6.19 -7.71
C ALA A 64 0.97 -6.13 -9.03
N ARG A 65 1.92 -7.03 -9.22
CA ARG A 65 2.65 -7.18 -10.48
C ARG A 65 2.42 -8.55 -11.09
N VAL A 66 2.35 -8.64 -12.40
CA VAL A 66 2.27 -9.90 -13.13
C VAL A 66 3.66 -10.26 -13.66
N GLU A 67 4.07 -11.50 -13.41
CA GLU A 67 5.32 -12.06 -13.92
C GLU A 67 5.08 -13.52 -14.28
N SER A 68 5.26 -13.84 -15.57
CA SER A 68 5.11 -15.20 -16.10
C SER A 68 3.78 -15.87 -15.71
N GLY A 69 2.68 -15.10 -15.76
CA GLY A 69 1.33 -15.59 -15.44
C GLY A 69 1.01 -15.71 -13.94
N THR A 70 1.93 -15.34 -13.06
CA THR A 70 1.70 -15.28 -11.61
C THR A 70 1.57 -13.83 -11.16
N THR A 71 0.55 -13.52 -10.36
CA THR A 71 0.43 -12.23 -9.69
C THR A 71 1.24 -12.26 -8.40
N LYS A 72 2.13 -11.28 -8.22
CA LYS A 72 2.89 -11.05 -6.99
C LYS A 72 2.39 -9.77 -6.33
N ASN A 73 1.85 -9.89 -5.12
CA ASN A 73 1.27 -8.82 -4.33
C ASN A 73 2.28 -8.32 -3.29
N TYR A 74 2.58 -7.03 -3.28
CA TYR A 74 3.52 -6.43 -2.32
C TYR A 74 2.78 -5.41 -1.47
N GLN A 75 2.81 -5.58 -0.16
CA GLN A 75 2.31 -4.55 0.75
C GLN A 75 3.40 -3.55 1.10
N PHE A 76 2.98 -2.31 1.30
CA PHE A 76 3.78 -1.24 1.85
C PHE A 76 2.95 -0.47 2.85
N VAL A 77 3.60 0.17 3.80
CA VAL A 77 3.01 1.19 4.66
C VAL A 77 3.43 2.54 4.13
N PHE A 78 2.52 3.51 4.09
CA PHE A 78 2.85 4.89 3.81
C PHE A 78 2.70 5.75 5.07
N ALA A 79 3.63 6.70 5.22
CA ALA A 79 3.62 7.69 6.27
C ALA A 79 3.83 9.09 5.67
N VAL A 80 3.33 10.11 6.35
CA VAL A 80 3.51 11.52 5.98
C VAL A 80 4.32 12.23 7.06
N ALA A 81 5.11 13.22 6.68
CA ALA A 81 5.76 14.13 7.61
C ALA A 81 5.28 15.57 7.42
N SER A 82 5.68 16.47 8.31
CA SER A 82 5.35 17.91 8.22
C SER A 82 5.91 18.60 6.97
N ASP A 83 6.88 17.98 6.30
CA ASP A 83 7.46 18.47 5.03
C ASP A 83 6.62 18.11 3.79
N SER A 84 5.41 17.56 4.00
CA SER A 84 4.48 17.11 2.95
C SER A 84 5.03 15.97 2.06
N ASN A 85 6.10 15.29 2.47
CA ASN A 85 6.58 14.10 1.78
C ASN A 85 5.89 12.83 2.28
N ALA A 86 5.61 11.92 1.34
CA ALA A 86 5.23 10.55 1.67
C ALA A 86 6.47 9.63 1.72
N TYR A 87 6.53 8.86 2.79
CA TYR A 87 7.53 7.84 3.09
C TYR A 87 6.86 6.48 2.98
N PHE A 88 7.62 5.49 2.51
CA PHE A 88 7.11 4.14 2.28
C PHE A 88 8.02 3.13 2.97
N ALA A 89 7.43 2.17 3.68
CA ALA A 89 8.13 1.04 4.26
C ALA A 89 7.61 -0.26 3.63
N GLY A 90 8.52 -1.17 3.29
CA GLY A 90 8.21 -2.44 2.60
C GLY A 90 9.27 -2.78 1.54
N PRO A 91 8.99 -3.72 0.63
CA PRO A 91 7.75 -4.51 0.54
C PRO A 91 7.63 -5.59 1.63
N TYR A 92 6.46 -5.69 2.24
CA TYR A 92 6.04 -6.82 3.07
C TYR A 92 5.43 -7.91 2.18
N LYS A 93 5.85 -9.16 2.39
CA LYS A 93 5.56 -10.30 1.50
C LYS A 93 5.10 -11.56 2.24
N ARG A 94 5.06 -11.52 3.58
CA ARG A 94 4.81 -12.70 4.42
C ARG A 94 3.31 -12.86 4.70
N PHE A 95 2.55 -13.15 3.65
CA PHE A 95 1.10 -13.43 3.74
C PHE A 95 0.68 -14.43 2.66
N ALA A 96 -0.41 -15.16 2.91
CA ALA A 96 -0.83 -16.32 2.10
C ALA A 96 -1.02 -15.98 0.61
N HIS A 97 -1.44 -14.76 0.29
CA HIS A 97 -1.73 -14.29 -1.06
C HIS A 97 -0.64 -13.37 -1.63
N HIS A 98 0.61 -13.49 -1.16
CA HIS A 98 1.75 -12.82 -1.80
C HIS A 98 1.92 -13.30 -3.25
N TYR A 99 1.70 -14.59 -3.50
CA TYR A 99 1.61 -15.16 -4.84
C TYR A 99 0.19 -15.61 -5.10
N VAL A 100 -0.34 -15.31 -6.28
CA VAL A 100 -1.67 -15.74 -6.72
C VAL A 100 -1.54 -16.30 -8.14
N GLY A 101 -2.03 -17.52 -8.33
CA GLY A 101 -2.00 -18.23 -9.60
C GLY A 101 -2.98 -17.64 -10.62
N SER A 102 -2.77 -17.95 -11.90
CA SER A 102 -3.73 -17.60 -12.94
C SER A 102 -5.08 -18.28 -12.67
N GLY A 103 -6.17 -17.52 -12.71
CA GLY A 103 -7.54 -18.01 -12.46
C GLY A 103 -7.98 -18.01 -11.00
N GLU A 104 -7.09 -17.72 -10.05
CA GLU A 104 -7.46 -17.53 -8.65
C GLU A 104 -8.07 -16.13 -8.44
N ASN A 105 -9.26 -16.09 -7.84
CA ASN A 105 -9.92 -14.84 -7.46
C ASN A 105 -9.72 -14.59 -5.97
N VAL A 106 -8.89 -13.59 -5.64
CA VAL A 106 -8.65 -13.18 -4.26
C VAL A 106 -9.32 -11.83 -4.01
N PRO A 107 -10.20 -11.70 -3.00
CA PRO A 107 -10.78 -10.41 -2.64
C PRO A 107 -9.68 -9.41 -2.27
N VAL A 108 -9.65 -8.25 -2.93
CA VAL A 108 -8.57 -7.25 -2.74
C VAL A 108 -8.43 -6.83 -1.27
N ASN A 109 -9.54 -6.70 -0.53
CA ASN A 109 -9.50 -6.34 0.89
C ASN A 109 -8.71 -7.35 1.75
N SER A 110 -8.69 -8.64 1.38
CA SER A 110 -7.93 -9.67 2.10
C SER A 110 -6.42 -9.57 1.89
N LEU A 111 -6.00 -8.77 0.90
CA LEU A 111 -4.61 -8.49 0.59
C LEU A 111 -4.04 -7.33 1.40
N PHE A 112 -4.80 -6.74 2.32
CA PHE A 112 -4.40 -5.71 3.29
C PHE A 112 -4.31 -6.31 4.70
N GLY A 113 -3.66 -5.60 5.63
CA GLY A 113 -3.56 -6.01 7.03
C GLY A 113 -2.38 -6.93 7.36
N HIS A 114 -1.33 -6.96 6.53
CA HIS A 114 -0.18 -7.86 6.67
C HIS A 114 1.13 -7.10 6.93
N THR A 115 1.04 -5.91 7.53
CA THR A 115 2.18 -5.05 7.90
C THR A 115 2.34 -4.96 9.42
N PRO A 116 3.50 -4.50 9.93
CA PRO A 116 3.68 -4.26 11.37
C PRO A 116 2.74 -3.21 11.98
N PHE A 117 2.11 -2.38 11.13
CA PHE A 117 1.22 -1.29 11.53
C PHE A 117 -0.25 -1.64 11.33
N SER A 118 -0.54 -2.77 10.68
CA SER A 118 -1.86 -3.36 10.65
C SER A 118 -2.18 -3.75 12.08
N VAL A 119 -3.20 -3.13 12.67
CA VAL A 119 -3.56 -3.36 14.08
C VAL A 119 -3.64 -4.87 14.32
N ARG A 120 -2.81 -5.38 15.25
CA ARG A 120 -3.09 -6.63 15.97
C ARG A 120 -4.47 -6.45 16.57
N THR A 121 -5.53 -6.85 15.88
CA THR A 121 -6.82 -7.08 16.55
C THR A 121 -6.51 -8.07 17.65
N GLY A 122 -6.69 -7.61 18.90
CA GLY A 122 -6.22 -8.28 20.09
C GLY A 122 -6.53 -9.78 20.08
N SER A 123 -5.55 -10.54 20.53
CA SER A 123 -5.71 -11.87 21.13
C SER A 123 -6.89 -11.93 22.09
#